data_AF-A0A1I4B8J1-F1
#
_entry.id   AF-A0A1I4B8J1-F1
#
_cell.length_a   1.000
_cell.length_b   1.000
_cell.length_c   1.000
_cell.angle_alpha   90.00
_cell.angle_beta   90.00
_cell.angle_gamma   90.00
#
_symmetry.space_group_name_H-M   'P 1'
#
loop_
_entity.id
_entity.type
_entity.pdbx_description
1 polymer ?
#
loop_
_entity_poly.entity_id
_entity_poly.type
_entity_poly.pdbx_seq_one_letter_code
_entity_poly.pdbx_strand_id
1 'polypeptide(L)'
;METYSERLSWAIKNAGVTQSDLAAMIGVKPQTVQYLCAKKNNAQGSIHNASFAKILKVSAVWLETGNGDRYPESSKAEETLKLLGINLDELDLDQIEIIQSSMATPKEDRPHLKRIIKTFTEPDKDDGEQGNSG
;
A
#
# COMPACT_ATOMS: atom_id res chain seq x y z
N MET A 1 3.97 -18.34 6.23
CA MET A 1 2.84 -18.91 5.48
C MET A 1 3.43 -19.81 4.43
N GLU A 2 3.20 -21.11 4.55
CA GLU A 2 3.92 -22.12 3.78
C GLU A 2 3.12 -22.55 2.54
N THR A 3 1.78 -22.64 2.66
CA THR A 3 0.94 -23.14 1.56
C THR A 3 0.15 -22.04 0.85
N TYR A 4 -0.28 -22.32 -0.38
CA TYR A 4 -1.18 -21.45 -1.14
C TYR A 4 -2.47 -21.17 -0.36
N SER A 5 -3.05 -22.20 0.28
CA SER A 5 -4.29 -22.07 1.06
C SER A 5 -4.16 -21.07 2.22
N GLU A 6 -3.00 -21.06 2.89
CA GLU A 6 -2.71 -20.12 3.97
C GLU A 6 -2.54 -18.70 3.46
N ARG A 7 -1.79 -18.52 2.37
CA ARG A 7 -1.58 -17.22 1.75
C ARG A 7 -2.89 -16.60 1.25
N LEU A 8 -3.72 -17.41 0.57
CA LEU A 8 -5.02 -16.96 0.08
C LEU A 8 -5.97 -16.62 1.23
N SER A 9 -6.08 -17.49 2.26
CA SER A 9 -6.94 -17.23 3.42
C SER A 9 -6.52 -15.97 4.18
N TRP A 10 -5.22 -15.77 4.33
CA TRP A 10 -4.67 -14.57 4.96
C TRP A 10 -4.97 -13.32 4.13
N ALA A 11 -4.77 -13.37 2.80
CA ALA A 11 -5.00 -12.24 1.91
C ALA A 11 -6.47 -11.82 1.89
N ILE A 12 -7.39 -12.79 1.90
CA ILE A 12 -8.84 -12.56 2.04
C ILE A 12 -9.16 -11.81 3.34
N LYS A 13 -8.64 -12.31 4.47
CA LYS A 13 -8.82 -11.66 5.77
C LYS A 13 -8.28 -10.24 5.79
N ASN A 14 -7.09 -10.02 5.24
CA ASN A 14 -6.44 -8.71 5.22
C ASN A 14 -7.15 -7.72 4.29
N ALA A 15 -7.76 -8.20 3.20
CA ALA A 15 -8.58 -7.38 2.31
C ALA A 15 -9.96 -7.04 2.89
N GLY A 16 -10.35 -7.62 4.04
CA GLY A 16 -11.64 -7.35 4.69
C GLY A 16 -12.86 -7.91 3.93
N VAL A 17 -12.65 -8.90 3.06
CA VAL A 17 -13.72 -9.54 2.27
C VAL A 17 -13.92 -10.99 2.70
N THR A 18 -15.09 -11.56 2.42
CA THR A 18 -15.32 -12.99 2.65
C THR A 18 -14.90 -13.84 1.44
N GLN A 19 -14.77 -15.16 1.64
CA GLN A 19 -14.52 -16.09 0.53
C GLN A 19 -15.65 -16.06 -0.52
N SER A 20 -16.89 -15.87 -0.07
CA SER A 20 -18.06 -15.75 -0.95
C SER A 20 -18.03 -14.46 -1.76
N ASP A 21 -17.62 -13.35 -1.15
CA ASP A 21 -17.46 -12.07 -1.87
C ASP A 21 -16.38 -12.20 -2.94
N LEU A 22 -15.24 -12.80 -2.60
CA LEU A 22 -14.16 -13.04 -3.56
C LEU A 22 -14.64 -13.91 -4.74
N ALA A 23 -15.42 -14.95 -4.46
CA ALA A 23 -15.99 -15.80 -5.49
C ALA A 23 -16.94 -15.02 -6.41
N ALA A 24 -17.83 -14.21 -5.82
CA ALA A 24 -18.78 -13.38 -6.56
C ALA A 24 -18.06 -12.33 -7.44
N MET A 25 -17.03 -11.66 -6.91
CA MET A 25 -16.25 -10.66 -7.65
C MET A 25 -15.52 -11.23 -8.88
N ILE A 26 -15.19 -12.53 -8.87
CA ILE A 26 -14.51 -13.22 -9.98
C ILE A 26 -15.49 -13.96 -10.89
N GLY A 27 -16.74 -14.15 -10.44
CA GLY A 27 -17.75 -14.92 -11.17
C GLY A 27 -17.57 -16.44 -11.07
N VAL A 28 -17.02 -16.92 -9.94
CA VAL A 28 -16.90 -18.36 -9.66
C VAL A 28 -17.83 -18.78 -8.53
N LYS A 29 -18.08 -20.08 -8.43
CA LYS A 29 -18.88 -20.65 -7.33
C LYS A 29 -18.14 -20.50 -5.99
N PRO A 30 -18.81 -20.15 -4.87
CA PRO A 30 -18.17 -20.03 -3.55
C PRO A 30 -17.39 -21.27 -3.11
N GLN A 31 -17.86 -22.46 -3.50
CA GLN A 31 -17.20 -23.74 -3.21
C GLN A 31 -15.80 -23.82 -3.81
N THR A 32 -15.54 -23.13 -4.93
CA THR A 32 -14.21 -23.06 -5.55
C THR A 32 -13.22 -22.38 -4.62
N VAL A 33 -13.59 -21.23 -4.05
CA VAL A 33 -12.70 -20.49 -3.12
C VAL A 33 -12.56 -21.25 -1.79
N GLN A 34 -13.65 -21.83 -1.28
CA GLN A 34 -13.60 -22.68 -0.08
C GLN A 34 -12.65 -23.87 -0.24
N TYR A 35 -12.68 -24.52 -1.42
CA TYR A 35 -11.78 -25.63 -1.73
C TYR A 35 -10.32 -25.19 -1.68
N LEU A 36 -9.98 -24.02 -2.23
CA LEU A 36 -8.62 -23.47 -2.24
C LEU A 36 -8.14 -23.06 -0.85
N CYS A 37 -9.02 -22.54 0.00
CA CYS A 37 -8.67 -22.11 1.36
C CYS A 37 -8.57 -23.28 2.36
N ALA A 38 -9.13 -24.45 2.04
CA ALA A 38 -9.09 -25.60 2.93
C ALA A 38 -7.73 -26.31 2.88
N LYS A 39 -6.94 -26.20 3.95
CA LYS A 39 -5.60 -26.83 4.07
C LYS A 39 -5.58 -28.32 3.69
N LYS A 40 -6.63 -29.07 4.05
CA LYS A 40 -6.76 -30.50 3.75
C LYS A 40 -6.71 -30.85 2.26
N ASN A 41 -7.05 -29.90 1.39
CA ASN A 41 -7.08 -30.13 -0.06
C ASN A 41 -5.71 -29.90 -0.70
N ASN A 42 -4.73 -29.37 0.04
CA ASN A 42 -3.37 -29.10 -0.40
C ASN A 42 -3.30 -28.44 -1.80
N ALA A 43 -4.20 -27.48 -2.06
CA ALA A 43 -4.22 -26.76 -3.33
C ALA A 43 -2.89 -26.02 -3.53
N GLN A 44 -2.31 -26.12 -4.73
CA GLN A 44 -1.03 -25.51 -5.07
C GLN A 44 -1.18 -24.18 -5.82
N GLY A 45 -2.39 -23.84 -6.24
CA GLY A 45 -2.65 -22.64 -7.04
C GLY A 45 -4.06 -22.65 -7.63
N SER A 46 -4.32 -21.67 -8.49
CA SER A 46 -5.58 -21.55 -9.22
C SER A 46 -5.36 -20.82 -10.54
N ILE A 47 -6.12 -21.18 -11.57
CA ILE A 47 -6.19 -20.42 -12.83
C ILE A 47 -6.65 -18.97 -12.60
N HIS A 48 -7.36 -18.70 -11.49
CA HIS A 48 -7.81 -17.37 -11.10
C HIS A 48 -6.80 -16.62 -10.21
N ASN A 49 -5.57 -17.14 -10.03
CA ASN A 49 -4.56 -16.57 -9.14
C ASN A 49 -4.31 -15.07 -9.40
N ALA A 50 -4.13 -14.69 -10.67
CA ALA A 50 -3.93 -13.28 -11.03
C ALA A 50 -5.14 -12.40 -10.66
N SER A 51 -6.36 -12.91 -10.88
CA SER A 51 -7.59 -12.19 -10.51
C SER A 51 -7.75 -12.06 -8.99
N PHE A 52 -7.47 -13.13 -8.24
CA PHE A 52 -7.46 -13.10 -6.78
C PHE A 52 -6.47 -12.05 -6.27
N ALA A 53 -5.22 -12.10 -6.75
CA ALA A 53 -4.16 -11.20 -6.36
C ALA A 53 -4.53 -9.72 -6.60
N LYS A 54 -5.14 -9.42 -7.75
CA LYS A 54 -5.61 -8.08 -8.10
C LYS A 54 -6.68 -7.57 -7.14
N ILE A 55 -7.70 -8.37 -6.86
CA ILE A 55 -8.81 -7.98 -5.96
C ILE A 55 -8.31 -7.82 -4.52
N LEU A 56 -7.44 -8.72 -4.08
CA LEU A 56 -6.88 -8.75 -2.73
C LEU A 56 -5.70 -7.77 -2.56
N LYS A 57 -5.30 -7.07 -3.63
CA LYS A 57 -4.19 -6.09 -3.66
C LYS A 57 -2.86 -6.67 -3.16
N VAL A 58 -2.54 -7.90 -3.57
CA VAL A 58 -1.27 -8.57 -3.30
C VAL A 58 -0.58 -8.97 -4.59
N SER A 59 0.71 -9.31 -4.53
CA SER A 59 1.45 -9.88 -5.66
C SER A 59 0.93 -11.27 -6.01
N ALA A 60 0.68 -11.51 -7.31
CA ALA A 60 0.29 -12.82 -7.83
C ALA A 60 1.41 -13.86 -7.65
N VAL A 61 2.66 -13.44 -7.82
CA VAL A 61 3.85 -14.29 -7.64
C VAL A 61 3.98 -14.70 -6.18
N TRP A 62 3.81 -13.75 -5.25
CA TRP A 62 3.83 -14.04 -3.83
C TRP A 62 2.67 -14.96 -3.43
N LEU A 63 1.46 -14.71 -3.95
CA LEU A 63 0.30 -15.53 -3.62
C LEU A 63 0.50 -16.99 -4.06
N GLU A 64 1.05 -17.20 -5.25
CA GLU A 64 1.30 -18.53 -5.82
C GLU A 64 2.47 -19.24 -5.14
N THR A 65 3.63 -18.59 -5.05
CA THR A 65 4.88 -19.24 -4.67
C THR A 65 5.28 -19.02 -3.20
N GLY A 66 4.75 -17.97 -2.58
CA GLY A 66 5.21 -17.47 -1.27
C GLY A 66 6.48 -16.62 -1.33
N ASN A 67 7.10 -16.48 -2.51
CA ASN A 67 8.35 -15.75 -2.70
C ASN A 67 8.11 -14.31 -3.18
N GLY A 68 9.08 -13.43 -2.90
CA GLY A 68 9.07 -12.03 -3.32
C GLY A 68 8.14 -11.14 -2.50
N ASP A 69 7.99 -9.90 -2.96
CA ASP A 69 7.23 -8.89 -2.23
C ASP A 69 5.73 -9.12 -2.31
N ARG A 70 5.11 -9.08 -1.13
CA ARG A 70 3.66 -9.27 -0.97
C ARG A 70 2.86 -8.10 -1.55
N TYR A 71 3.37 -6.89 -1.41
CA TYR A 71 2.70 -5.66 -1.80
C TYR A 71 3.53 -4.94 -2.87
N PRO A 72 3.32 -5.25 -4.16
CA PRO A 72 4.14 -4.65 -5.21
C PRO A 72 3.95 -3.13 -5.28
N GLU A 73 2.81 -2.59 -4.85
CA GLU A 73 2.56 -1.15 -4.81
C GLU A 73 3.18 -0.43 -3.59
N SER A 74 3.49 -1.14 -2.48
CA SER A 74 4.24 -0.50 -1.38
C SER A 74 5.66 -0.18 -1.81
N SER A 75 6.24 -0.96 -2.73
CA SER A 75 7.53 -0.66 -3.34
C SER A 75 7.52 0.68 -4.08
N LYS A 76 6.42 1.07 -4.74
CA LYS A 76 6.30 2.38 -5.41
C LYS A 76 6.16 3.52 -4.43
N ALA A 77 5.43 3.33 -3.33
CA ALA A 77 5.34 4.34 -2.28
C ALA A 77 6.72 4.58 -1.66
N GLU A 78 7.44 3.51 -1.32
CA GLU A 78 8.81 3.59 -0.82
C GLU A 78 9.79 4.17 -1.85
N GLU A 79 9.70 3.80 -3.13
CA GLU A 79 10.47 4.43 -4.22
C GLU A 79 10.16 5.91 -4.37
N THR A 80 8.89 6.28 -4.29
CA THR A 80 8.47 7.69 -4.39
C THR A 80 9.02 8.49 -3.21
N LEU A 81 8.96 7.95 -2.00
CA LEU A 81 9.54 8.58 -0.81
C LEU A 81 11.06 8.74 -0.96
N LYS A 82 11.77 7.72 -1.45
CA LYS A 82 13.20 7.80 -1.78
C LYS A 82 13.50 8.86 -2.85
N LEU A 83 12.69 8.93 -3.92
CA LEU A 83 12.84 9.95 -4.97
C LEU A 83 12.61 11.37 -4.45
N LEU A 84 11.73 11.52 -3.46
CA LEU A 84 11.48 12.80 -2.79
C LEU A 84 12.52 13.13 -1.71
N GLY A 85 13.53 12.28 -1.51
CA GLY A 85 14.56 12.47 -0.48
C GLY A 85 14.04 12.26 0.95
N ILE A 86 12.88 11.62 1.11
CA ILE A 86 12.29 11.35 2.42
C ILE A 86 12.87 10.03 2.93
N ASN A 87 13.66 10.10 4.00
CA ASN A 87 14.15 8.92 4.71
C ASN A 87 13.13 8.52 5.79
N LEU A 88 12.42 7.40 5.57
CA LEU A 88 11.43 6.87 6.50
C LEU A 88 11.99 6.56 7.90
N ASP A 89 13.28 6.20 7.98
CA ASP A 89 13.95 5.86 9.24
C ASP A 89 14.32 7.09 10.07
N GLU A 90 14.25 8.29 9.46
CA GLU A 90 14.54 9.57 10.10
C GLU A 90 13.27 10.37 10.44
N LEU A 91 12.09 9.84 10.11
CA LEU A 91 10.83 10.52 10.41
C LEU A 91 10.48 10.37 11.90
N ASP A 92 10.18 11.50 12.54
CA ASP A 92 9.61 11.52 13.89
C ASP A 92 8.08 11.38 13.89
N LEU A 93 7.49 11.23 15.08
CA LEU A 93 6.05 11.02 15.26
C LEU A 93 5.21 12.19 14.70
N ASP A 94 5.69 13.42 14.83
CA ASP A 94 4.97 14.61 14.36
C ASP A 94 4.94 14.64 12.83
N GLN A 95 6.07 14.32 12.19
CA GLN A 95 6.16 14.22 10.74
C GLN A 95 5.28 13.09 10.18
N ILE A 96 5.21 11.94 10.87
CA ILE A 96 4.32 10.83 10.51
C ILE A 96 2.85 11.29 10.58
N GLU A 97 2.47 12.02 11.62
CA GLU A 97 1.10 12.50 11.81
C GLU A 97 0.69 13.52 10.74
N ILE A 98 1.61 14.40 10.33
CA ILE A 98 1.39 15.33 9.21
C ILE A 98 1.18 14.57 7.90
N ILE A 99 2.00 13.56 7.60
CA ILE A 99 1.86 12.73 6.40
C ILE A 99 0.51 12.01 6.41
N GLN A 100 0.14 11.38 7.53
CA GLN A 100 -1.15 10.69 7.66
C GLN A 100 -2.34 11.64 7.49
N SER A 101 -2.30 12.80 8.15
CA SER A 101 -3.33 13.84 8.01
C SER A 101 -3.47 14.32 6.56
N SER A 102 -2.33 14.49 5.86
CA SER A 102 -2.33 14.87 4.45
C SER A 102 -2.95 13.81 3.53
N MET A 103 -2.77 12.52 3.87
CA MET A 103 -3.35 11.40 3.11
C MET A 103 -4.86 11.25 3.32
N ALA A 104 -5.33 11.50 4.54
CA ALA A 104 -6.75 11.49 4.90
C ALA A 104 -7.52 12.70 4.33
N THR A 105 -6.81 13.73 3.86
CA THR A 105 -7.40 14.93 3.28
C THR A 105 -8.09 14.64 1.93
N PRO A 106 -9.37 15.02 1.76
CA PRO A 106 -10.11 14.89 0.50
C PRO A 106 -9.36 15.48 -0.69
N LYS A 107 -9.51 14.86 -1.88
CA LYS A 107 -8.73 15.24 -3.07
C LYS A 107 -8.91 16.71 -3.47
N GLU A 108 -10.11 17.26 -3.27
CA GLU A 108 -10.46 18.65 -3.54
C GLU A 108 -9.68 19.66 -2.69
N ASP A 109 -9.26 19.28 -1.48
CA ASP A 109 -8.54 20.15 -0.54
C ASP A 109 -7.02 20.04 -0.66
N ARG A 110 -6.52 19.01 -1.37
CA ARG A 110 -5.08 18.77 -1.57
C ARG A 110 -4.30 19.93 -2.23
N PRO A 111 -4.88 20.78 -3.10
CA PRO A 111 -4.18 21.97 -3.58
C PRO A 111 -3.76 22.93 -2.45
N HIS A 112 -4.49 22.95 -1.32
CA HIS A 112 -4.17 23.80 -0.18
C HIS A 112 -2.99 23.25 0.63
N LEU A 113 -2.85 21.91 0.71
CA LEU A 113 -1.71 21.25 1.34
C LEU A 113 -0.38 21.55 0.63
N LYS A 114 -0.37 21.59 -0.71
CA LYS A 114 0.84 21.96 -1.46
C LYS A 114 1.39 23.33 -1.06
N ARG A 115 0.50 24.29 -0.77
CA ARG A 115 0.87 25.64 -0.33
C ARG A 115 1.44 25.62 1.08
N ILE A 116 0.83 24.87 2.00
CA ILE A 116 1.32 24.71 3.37
C ILE A 116 2.71 24.07 3.37
N ILE A 117 2.88 22.95 2.68
CA ILE A 117 4.17 22.24 2.58
C ILE A 117 5.23 23.20 2.04
N LYS A 118 4.95 23.87 0.91
CA LYS A 118 5.89 24.82 0.30
C LYS A 118 6.34 25.92 1.28
N THR A 119 5.42 26.47 2.08
CA THR A 119 5.72 27.50 3.09
C THR A 119 6.70 26.99 4.17
N PHE A 120 6.63 25.72 4.55
CA PHE A 120 7.48 25.17 5.63
C PHE A 120 8.70 24.40 5.13
N THR A 121 8.82 24.15 3.82
CA THR A 121 9.96 23.42 3.22
C THR A 121 10.90 24.29 2.40
N GLU A 122 10.47 25.48 1.95
CA GLU A 122 11.41 26.42 1.34
C GLU A 122 12.26 27.05 2.46
N PRO A 123 13.60 26.99 2.38
CA PRO A 123 14.43 27.67 3.36
C PRO A 123 14.11 29.16 3.31
N ASP A 124 13.98 29.79 4.48
CA ASP A 124 13.80 31.22 4.59
C ASP A 124 14.83 31.89 3.68
N LYS A 125 14.35 32.74 2.76
CA LYS A 125 15.25 33.62 2.05
C LYS A 125 15.82 34.53 3.12
N ASP A 126 17.10 34.33 3.39
CA ASP A 126 17.88 35.22 4.22
C ASP A 126 17.87 36.58 3.52
N ASP A 127 16.91 37.41 3.91
CA ASP A 127 16.77 38.80 3.48
C ASP A 127 17.90 39.57 4.16
N GLY A 128 19.12 39.30 3.71
CA GLY A 128 20.35 39.87 4.24
C GLY A 128 20.17 41.36 4.43
N GLU A 129 20.27 41.77 5.69
CA GLU A 129 20.26 43.16 6.15
C GLU A 129 21.10 44.01 5.20
N GLN A 130 20.45 44.88 4.42
CA GLN A 130 21.11 46.10 3.94
C GLN A 130 21.18 47.08 5.12
N GLY A 131 22.00 46.71 6.10
CA GLY A 131 22.47 47.56 7.19
C GLY A 131 23.79 48.21 6.80
N ASN A 132 23.68 49.38 6.18
CA ASN A 132 24.57 50.55 6.28
C ASN A 132 26.11 50.36 6.33
N SER A 133 26.81 50.99 5.38
CA SER A 133 28.19 51.46 5.58
C SER A 133 28.49 52.68 4.71
N GLY A 134 28.76 53.82 5.34
CA GLY A 134 29.41 54.99 4.74
C GLY A 134 28.60 56.27 4.71
#